data_AF-A0A270BEU3-F1
#
_entry.id   AF-A0A270BEU3-F1
#
_cell.length_a   1.000
_cell.length_b   1.000
_cell.length_c   1.000
_cell.angle_alpha   90.00
_cell.angle_beta   90.00
_cell.angle_gamma   90.00
#
_symmetry.space_group_name_H-M   'P 1'
#
loop_
_entity.id
_entity.type
_entity.pdbx_description
1 polymer ?
#
loop_
_entity_poly.entity_id
_entity_poly.type
_entity_poly.pdbx_seq_one_letter_code
_entity_poly.pdbx_strand_id
1 'polypeptide(L)'
;MEKVRSDGWTPVLSDDGTVYCSPRCGHKCSKMAFDVATRNCAALAARMGDGWKPHVWENSGWHYRVEKGPAKIYCHPSMTSDRYAAWIEFEGIGDRGSVLQFIVNADTPEDALGIATQQANGTIAQIRAGLDALLSGENDRG
;
A
#
# COMPACT_ATOMS: atom_id res chain seq x y z
N MET A 1 -40.58 -0.80 6.94
CA MET A 1 -39.29 -0.82 6.22
C MET A 1 -38.26 -0.13 7.09
N GLU A 2 -37.38 -0.91 7.70
CA GLU A 2 -36.29 -0.40 8.53
C GLU A 2 -35.25 0.26 7.61
N LYS A 3 -35.01 1.56 7.79
CA LYS A 3 -33.97 2.28 7.04
C LYS A 3 -32.62 1.81 7.58
N VAL A 4 -31.96 0.90 6.86
CA VAL A 4 -30.54 0.59 7.06
C VAL A 4 -29.79 1.91 7.03
N ARG A 5 -29.23 2.32 8.18
CA ARG A 5 -28.41 3.54 8.25
C ARG A 5 -27.14 3.27 7.45
N SER A 6 -26.93 4.07 6.40
CA SER A 6 -25.65 4.14 5.70
C SER A 6 -24.53 4.39 6.71
N ASP A 7 -23.41 3.68 6.57
CA ASP A 7 -22.18 3.89 7.34
C ASP A 7 -21.54 5.27 7.08
N GLY A 8 -22.03 5.99 6.06
CA GLY A 8 -21.52 7.27 5.57
C GLY A 8 -20.18 7.17 4.86
N TRP A 9 -19.58 5.99 4.77
CA TRP A 9 -18.25 5.73 4.20
C TRP A 9 -18.30 4.92 2.91
N THR A 10 -19.45 4.33 2.59
CA THR A 10 -19.70 3.76 1.27
C THR A 10 -19.95 4.90 0.27
N PRO A 11 -19.18 4.98 -0.84
CA PRO A 11 -19.39 5.98 -1.88
C PRO A 11 -20.77 5.86 -2.54
N VAL A 12 -21.41 6.99 -2.79
CA VAL A 12 -22.72 7.06 -3.48
C VAL A 12 -22.58 7.95 -4.71
N LEU A 13 -23.24 7.55 -5.81
CA LEU A 13 -23.30 8.33 -7.04
C LEU A 13 -24.40 9.39 -6.89
N SER A 14 -24.09 10.65 -7.21
CA SER A 14 -25.09 11.72 -7.25
C SER A 14 -26.12 11.49 -8.35
N ASP A 15 -27.31 12.09 -8.21
CA ASP A 15 -28.41 11.95 -9.18
C ASP A 15 -28.03 12.41 -10.60
N ASP A 16 -27.11 13.37 -10.72
CA ASP A 16 -26.58 13.86 -12.00
C ASP A 16 -25.37 13.06 -12.52
N GLY A 17 -24.91 12.04 -11.76
CA GLY A 17 -23.80 11.17 -12.11
C GLY A 17 -22.40 11.79 -12.02
N THR A 18 -22.27 13.04 -11.56
CA THR A 18 -20.99 13.77 -11.59
C THR A 18 -20.09 13.48 -10.38
N VAL A 19 -20.71 13.24 -9.22
CA VAL A 19 -20.04 12.98 -7.95
C VAL A 19 -20.19 11.51 -7.59
N TYR A 20 -19.08 10.87 -7.25
CA TYR A 20 -19.07 9.55 -6.64
C TYR A 20 -18.17 9.64 -5.43
N CYS A 21 -18.79 9.71 -4.25
CA CYS A 21 -18.15 10.18 -3.04
C CYS A 21 -18.93 9.67 -1.83
N SER A 22 -18.20 9.34 -0.77
CA SER A 22 -18.78 8.93 0.50
C SER A 22 -19.38 10.16 1.19
N PRO A 23 -20.61 10.08 1.75
CA PRO A 23 -21.23 11.21 2.44
C PRO A 23 -20.34 11.86 3.52
N ARG A 24 -19.55 11.05 4.25
CA ARG A 24 -18.63 11.52 5.30
C ARG A 24 -17.28 12.03 4.79
N CYS A 25 -16.93 11.79 3.53
CA CYS A 25 -15.70 12.37 2.97
C CYS A 25 -15.79 13.90 2.92
N GLY A 26 -16.94 14.45 2.54
CA GLY A 26 -17.17 15.90 2.52
C GLY A 26 -16.49 16.67 1.36
N HIS A 27 -15.72 15.99 0.50
CA HIS A 27 -14.96 16.63 -0.59
C HIS A 27 -15.64 16.58 -1.96
N LYS A 28 -16.79 15.90 -2.09
CA LYS A 28 -17.54 15.75 -3.36
C LYS A 28 -16.66 15.22 -4.50
N CYS A 29 -15.88 14.17 -4.22
CA CYS A 29 -15.00 13.55 -5.20
C CYS A 29 -15.77 13.13 -6.47
N SER A 30 -15.21 13.40 -7.65
CA SER A 30 -15.92 13.18 -8.92
C SER A 30 -15.92 11.71 -9.34
N LYS A 31 -16.98 11.30 -10.05
CA LYS A 31 -17.06 9.97 -10.69
C LYS A 31 -15.97 9.79 -11.75
N MET A 32 -15.63 10.86 -12.47
CA MET A 32 -14.53 10.83 -13.43
C MET A 32 -13.18 10.52 -12.77
N ALA A 33 -12.89 11.10 -11.60
CA ALA A 33 -11.66 10.81 -10.86
C ALA A 33 -11.63 9.36 -10.35
N PHE A 34 -12.76 8.81 -9.91
CA PHE A 34 -12.88 7.39 -9.58
C PHE A 34 -12.55 6.49 -10.77
N ASP A 35 -13.10 6.80 -11.95
CA ASP A 35 -12.89 5.99 -13.15
C ASP A 35 -11.44 6.05 -13.64
N VAL A 36 -10.81 7.22 -13.53
CA VAL A 36 -9.37 7.38 -13.80
C VAL A 36 -8.55 6.57 -12.81
N ALA A 37 -8.81 6.69 -11.51
CA ALA A 37 -8.11 5.92 -10.48
C ALA A 37 -8.27 4.41 -10.67
N THR A 38 -9.47 3.95 -11.00
CA THR A 38 -9.77 2.53 -11.26
C THR A 38 -9.02 1.99 -12.48
N ARG A 39 -9.03 2.73 -13.60
CA ARG A 39 -8.28 2.35 -14.80
C ARG A 39 -6.78 2.33 -14.56
N ASN A 40 -6.24 3.35 -13.89
CA ASN A 40 -4.80 3.44 -13.59
C ASN A 40 -4.37 2.34 -12.61
N CYS A 41 -5.21 2.01 -11.62
CA CYS A 41 -4.97 0.92 -10.69
C CYS A 41 -4.92 -0.44 -11.41
N ALA A 42 -5.86 -0.69 -12.32
CA ALA A 42 -5.87 -1.90 -13.13
C ALA A 42 -4.63 -1.99 -14.04
N ALA A 43 -4.22 -0.88 -14.66
CA ALA A 43 -3.01 -0.81 -15.47
C ALA A 43 -1.74 -1.07 -14.64
N LEU A 44 -1.67 -0.52 -13.43
CA LEU A 44 -0.57 -0.79 -12.49
C LEU A 44 -0.54 -2.27 -12.07
N ALA A 45 -1.70 -2.88 -11.76
CA ALA A 45 -1.77 -4.29 -11.40
C ALA A 45 -1.29 -5.19 -12.55
N ALA A 46 -1.72 -4.89 -13.78
CA ALA A 46 -1.26 -5.59 -14.97
C ALA A 46 0.25 -5.41 -15.21
N ARG A 47 0.78 -4.20 -15.00
CA ARG A 47 2.22 -3.91 -15.11
C ARG A 47 3.05 -4.72 -14.12
N MET A 48 2.60 -4.83 -12.87
CA MET A 48 3.30 -5.58 -11.83
C MET A 48 3.17 -7.10 -11.97
N GLY A 49 2.23 -7.57 -12.79
CA GLY A 49 2.05 -8.98 -13.15
C GLY A 49 1.18 -9.78 -12.18
N ASP A 50 1.28 -11.10 -12.27
CA ASP A 50 0.34 -12.01 -11.64
C ASP A 50 0.32 -11.93 -10.11
N GLY A 51 -0.89 -11.92 -9.55
CA GLY A 51 -1.15 -11.93 -8.11
C GLY A 51 -1.20 -10.55 -7.44
N TRP A 52 -0.95 -9.48 -8.18
CA TRP A 52 -1.17 -8.11 -7.70
C TRP A 52 -2.65 -7.75 -7.76
N LYS A 53 -3.20 -7.32 -6.62
CA LYS A 53 -4.61 -6.96 -6.48
C LYS A 53 -4.77 -5.45 -6.47
N PRO A 54 -5.67 -4.89 -7.30
CA PRO A 54 -5.97 -3.45 -7.28
C PRO A 54 -6.77 -3.11 -6.02
N HIS A 55 -6.47 -1.94 -5.44
CA HIS A 55 -7.23 -1.36 -4.35
C HIS A 55 -7.40 0.14 -4.58
N VAL A 56 -8.66 0.59 -4.66
CA VAL A 56 -9.04 1.99 -4.91
C VAL A 56 -9.86 2.45 -3.72
N TRP A 57 -9.52 3.62 -3.17
CA TRP A 57 -10.22 4.18 -2.03
C TRP A 57 -10.32 5.69 -2.13
N GLU A 58 -11.18 6.24 -1.29
CA GLU A 58 -11.43 7.66 -1.19
C GLU A 58 -10.89 8.20 0.14
N ASN A 59 -10.12 9.30 0.07
CA ASN A 59 -9.70 10.08 1.23
C ASN A 59 -9.32 11.50 0.77
N SER A 60 -10.26 12.43 0.80
CA SER A 60 -10.11 13.77 0.22
C SER A 60 -9.73 13.76 -1.28
N GLY A 61 -10.17 12.73 -2.00
CA GLY A 61 -9.75 12.44 -3.37
C GLY A 61 -9.75 10.93 -3.62
N TRP A 62 -9.69 10.54 -4.90
CA TRP A 62 -9.59 9.12 -5.29
C TRP A 62 -8.13 8.72 -5.41
N HIS A 63 -7.76 7.69 -4.66
CA HIS A 63 -6.41 7.14 -4.58
C HIS A 63 -6.42 5.68 -4.99
N TYR A 64 -5.25 5.15 -5.34
CA TYR A 64 -5.12 3.75 -5.65
C TYR A 64 -3.75 3.18 -5.29
N ARG A 65 -3.73 1.87 -5.09
CA ARG A 65 -2.53 1.08 -4.85
C ARG A 65 -2.74 -0.32 -5.40
N VAL A 66 -1.66 -1.08 -5.50
CA VAL A 66 -1.75 -2.53 -5.72
C VAL A 66 -1.09 -3.25 -4.55
N GLU A 67 -1.56 -4.44 -4.23
CA GLU A 67 -1.05 -5.23 -3.10
C GLU A 67 -0.84 -6.70 -3.46
N LYS A 68 0.22 -7.29 -2.89
CA LYS A 68 0.57 -8.71 -3.00
C LYS A 68 1.29 -9.16 -1.72
N GLY A 69 0.59 -9.91 -0.88
CA GLY A 69 1.12 -10.32 0.43
C GLY A 69 1.48 -9.09 1.29
N PRO A 70 2.70 -9.00 1.85
CA PRO A 70 3.12 -7.86 2.67
C PRO A 70 3.44 -6.60 1.85
N ALA A 71 3.50 -6.69 0.52
CA ALA A 71 3.87 -5.58 -0.34
C ALA A 71 2.65 -4.77 -0.78
N LYS A 72 2.74 -3.44 -0.67
CA LYS A 72 1.79 -2.45 -1.17
C LYS A 72 2.54 -1.43 -2.02
N ILE A 73 2.04 -1.10 -3.21
CA ILE A 73 2.62 -0.06 -4.07
C ILE A 73 1.59 1.04 -4.30
N TYR A 74 1.87 2.21 -3.75
CA TYR A 74 1.06 3.41 -3.90
C TYR A 74 1.55 4.21 -5.11
N CYS A 75 0.62 4.81 -5.84
CA CYS A 75 0.93 5.86 -6.78
C CYS A 75 0.57 7.21 -6.16
N HIS A 76 1.54 8.12 -6.14
CA HIS A 76 1.35 9.51 -5.76
C HIS A 76 1.43 10.34 -7.04
N PRO A 77 0.28 10.63 -7.67
CA PRO A 77 0.28 11.48 -8.84
C PRO A 77 0.79 12.87 -8.47
N SER A 78 1.76 13.37 -9.22
CA SER A 78 2.29 14.73 -9.09
C SER A 78 2.14 15.47 -10.42
N MET A 79 2.12 16.81 -10.38
CA MET A 79 1.95 17.63 -11.59
C MET A 79 3.08 17.45 -12.62
N THR A 80 4.25 16.96 -12.20
CA THR A 80 5.45 16.86 -13.05
C THR A 80 5.86 15.43 -13.36
N SER A 81 5.55 14.48 -12.49
CA SER A 81 5.73 13.04 -12.71
C SER A 81 4.99 12.26 -11.64
N ASP A 82 4.42 11.12 -12.02
CA ASP A 82 3.92 10.15 -11.04
C ASP A 82 5.12 9.59 -10.27
N ARG A 83 5.00 9.53 -8.94
CA ARG A 83 5.98 8.86 -8.07
C ARG A 83 5.34 7.67 -7.40
N TYR A 84 6.10 6.60 -7.25
CA TYR A 84 5.62 5.37 -6.63
C TYR A 84 6.25 5.20 -5.26
N ALA A 85 5.45 4.77 -4.30
CA ALA A 85 5.93 4.35 -2.98
C ALA A 85 5.66 2.86 -2.78
N ALA A 86 6.71 2.06 -2.62
CA ALA A 86 6.59 0.66 -2.24
C ALA A 86 6.75 0.53 -0.73
N TRP A 87 5.80 -0.16 -0.11
CA TRP A 87 5.72 -0.42 1.31
C TRP A 87 5.76 -1.94 1.49
N ILE A 88 6.73 -2.47 2.23
CA ILE A 88 6.75 -3.87 2.65
C ILE A 88 6.52 -3.87 4.16
N GLU A 89 5.41 -4.45 4.60
CA GLU A 89 4.98 -4.40 5.99
C GLU A 89 4.86 -5.81 6.57
N PHE A 90 5.54 -6.05 7.68
CA PHE A 90 5.43 -7.30 8.45
C PHE A 90 4.81 -7.01 9.81
N GLU A 91 3.61 -7.53 10.02
CA GLU A 91 2.89 -7.44 11.29
C GLU A 91 3.36 -8.52 12.28
N GLY A 92 3.21 -8.24 13.57
CA GLY A 92 3.48 -9.22 14.63
C GLY A 92 4.97 -9.45 14.93
N ILE A 93 5.85 -8.50 14.56
CA ILE A 93 7.26 -8.57 14.92
C ILE A 93 7.46 -7.92 16.31
N GLY A 94 7.75 -8.75 17.32
CA GLY A 94 8.00 -8.34 18.71
C GLY A 94 6.75 -8.25 19.59
N ASP A 95 6.94 -7.93 20.88
CA ASP A 95 5.92 -8.14 21.94
C ASP A 95 4.79 -7.11 22.01
N ARG A 96 4.61 -6.23 21.01
CA ARG A 96 3.60 -5.15 21.06
C ARG A 96 2.87 -4.89 19.75
N GLY A 97 2.82 -5.89 18.86
CA GLY A 97 2.20 -5.71 17.55
C GLY A 97 2.93 -4.67 16.69
N SER A 98 4.24 -4.50 16.91
CA SER A 98 5.04 -3.60 16.10
C SER A 98 5.03 -4.07 14.65
N VAL A 99 5.01 -3.11 13.74
CA VAL A 99 5.09 -3.35 12.30
C VAL A 99 6.50 -2.99 11.86
N LEU A 100 7.23 -3.95 11.29
CA LEU A 100 8.45 -3.65 10.55
C LEU A 100 8.06 -3.20 9.15
N GLN A 101 8.44 -1.98 8.78
CA GLN A 101 8.09 -1.39 7.49
C GLN A 101 9.34 -0.95 6.72
N PHE A 102 9.36 -1.26 5.43
CA PHE A 102 10.32 -0.72 4.47
C PHE A 102 9.55 0.13 3.47
N ILE A 103 9.79 1.44 3.47
CA ILE A 103 9.08 2.40 2.63
C ILE A 103 10.08 3.10 1.72
N VAL A 104 9.93 2.91 0.41
CA VAL A 104 10.83 3.47 -0.60
C VAL A 104 10.04 4.18 -1.68
N ASN A 105 10.52 5.36 -2.09
CA ASN A 105 9.98 6.11 -3.21
C ASN A 105 10.90 5.99 -4.43
N ALA A 106 10.34 5.76 -5.62
CA ALA A 106 11.05 5.79 -6.88
C ALA A 106 10.15 6.26 -8.03
N ASP A 107 10.74 6.48 -9.20
CA ASP A 107 10.02 6.97 -10.39
C ASP A 107 9.28 5.83 -11.11
N THR A 108 9.66 4.58 -10.86
CA THR A 108 8.95 3.39 -11.34
C THR A 108 8.51 2.51 -10.16
N PRO A 109 7.37 1.81 -10.28
CA PRO A 109 6.93 0.87 -9.25
C PRO A 109 7.88 -0.32 -9.10
N GLU A 110 8.56 -0.75 -10.17
CA GLU A 110 9.56 -1.81 -10.13
C GLU A 110 10.79 -1.41 -9.33
N ASP A 111 11.31 -0.20 -9.53
CA ASP A 111 12.47 0.29 -8.77
C ASP A 111 12.10 0.46 -7.28
N ALA A 112 10.92 1.04 -7.00
CA ALA A 112 10.46 1.21 -5.63
C ALA A 112 10.39 -0.14 -4.92
N LEU A 113 9.76 -1.13 -5.55
CA LEU A 113 9.65 -2.49 -5.00
C LEU A 113 11.01 -3.19 -4.89
N GLY A 114 11.85 -3.07 -5.91
CA GLY A 114 13.17 -3.70 -5.97
C GLY A 114 14.07 -3.21 -4.83
N ILE A 115 14.14 -1.89 -4.63
CA ILE A 115 14.92 -1.28 -3.55
C ILE A 115 14.34 -1.65 -2.18
N ALA A 116 13.01 -1.60 -1.99
CA ALA A 116 12.39 -2.00 -0.73
C ALA A 116 12.67 -3.48 -0.39
N THR A 117 12.62 -4.35 -1.40
CA THR A 117 12.93 -5.79 -1.25
C THR A 117 14.40 -6.00 -0.89
N GLN A 118 15.32 -5.24 -1.53
CA GLN A 118 16.74 -5.28 -1.21
C GLN A 118 17.00 -4.86 0.25
N GLN A 119 16.35 -3.78 0.72
CA GLN A 119 16.47 -3.34 2.10
C GLN A 119 15.96 -4.42 3.08
N ALA A 120 14.79 -4.99 2.81
CA ALA A 120 14.23 -6.06 3.64
C ALA A 120 15.17 -7.28 3.73
N ASN A 121 15.71 -7.74 2.60
CA ASN A 121 16.66 -8.85 2.58
C ASN A 121 17.97 -8.51 3.31
N GLY A 122 18.47 -7.29 3.18
CA GLY A 122 19.64 -6.82 3.91
C GLY A 122 19.44 -6.85 5.42
N THR A 123 18.28 -6.38 5.90
CA THR A 123 17.92 -6.45 7.32
C THR A 123 17.80 -7.89 7.81
N ILE A 124 17.17 -8.79 7.05
CA ILE A 124 17.09 -10.22 7.40
C ILE A 124 18.49 -10.83 7.53
N ALA A 125 19.40 -10.52 6.61
CA ALA A 125 20.78 -11.02 6.65
C ALA A 125 21.52 -10.54 7.91
N GLN A 126 21.36 -9.26 8.29
CA GLN A 126 21.96 -8.71 9.50
C GLN A 126 21.40 -9.36 10.77
N ILE A 127 20.09 -9.58 10.84
CA ILE A 127 19.45 -10.25 11.99
C ILE A 127 19.99 -11.67 12.14
N ARG A 128 20.05 -12.44 11.05
CA ARG A 128 20.60 -13.81 11.07
C ARG A 128 22.04 -13.84 11.56
N ALA A 129 22.89 -12.97 11.00
CA ALA A 129 24.29 -12.88 11.43
C ALA A 129 24.43 -12.54 12.93
N GLY A 130 23.59 -11.63 13.45
CA GLY A 130 23.55 -11.30 14.87
C GLY A 130 23.13 -12.47 15.76
N LEU A 131 22.13 -13.24 15.35
CA LEU A 131 21.68 -14.44 16.07
C LEU A 131 22.74 -15.54 16.06
N ASP A 132 23.38 -15.79 14.91
CA ASP A 132 24.46 -16.78 14.79
C ASP A 132 25.64 -16.43 15.72
N ALA A 133 25.98 -15.15 15.84
CA ALA A 133 27.02 -14.68 16.76
C ALA A 133 26.66 -14.90 18.25
N LEU A 134 25.39 -14.70 18.62
CA LEU A 134 24.91 -14.98 19.97
C LEU A 134 24.99 -16.47 20.32
N LEU A 135 24.53 -17.33 19.39
CA LEU A 135 24.50 -18.78 19.58
C LEU A 135 25.91 -19.41 19.57
N SER A 136 26.83 -18.85 18.78
CA SER A 136 28.20 -19.34 18.70
C SER A 136 29.04 -18.96 19.93
N GLY A 137 28.72 -17.85 20.60
CA GLY A 137 29.44 -17.36 21.79
C GLY A 137 29.12 -18.10 23.10
N GLU A 138 28.16 -19.03 23.12
CA GLU A 138 27.85 -19.86 24.30
C GLU A 138 28.78 -21.09 24.43
N ASN A 139 29.54 -21.46 23.39
CA ASN A 139 30.42 -22.63 23.40
C ASN A 139 31.85 -22.38 23.96
N ASP A 140 32.24 -21.13 24.22
CA ASP A 140 33.60 -20.77 24.68
C ASP A 140 33.71 -20.49 26.20
N ARG A 141 32.72 -20.94 26.99
CA ARG A 141 32.78 -20.89 28.48
C ARG A 141 32.88 -22.27 29.14
N GLY A 142 33.63 -23.19 28.53
CA GLY A 142 33.96 -24.51 29.06
C GLY A 142 35.40 -24.62 29.54
#